data_AF-A0A933J564-F1
#
_entry.id   AF-A0A933J564-F1
#
_cell.length_a   1.000
_cell.length_b   1.000
_cell.length_c   1.000
_cell.angle_alpha   90.00
_cell.angle_beta   90.00
_cell.angle_gamma   90.00
#
_symmetry.space_group_name_H-M   'P 1'
#
loop_
_entity.id
_entity.type
_entity.pdbx_description
1 polymer ?
#
loop_
_entity_poly.entity_id
_entity_poly.type
_entity_poly.pdbx_seq_one_letter_code
_entity_poly.pdbx_strand_id
1 'polypeptide(L)'
;MAPMAYQLFDKDNREVTPSDLQNRAVWYVHGASREQVFVARHGKALGVALNPAKANDPTVPDLLYGGHLADLKCQDTPFFLAGHYGVEPTYAVTFNLKDALNYGRWGQNHQDFSIFYWVDWVAVRMVMNGKSYAAQPLTGVWHVRFARLDEMRRTRPIHWYNQRHRQPETDPRMQRILKQFEPRLAEGDMVWAIRGVRSNAACSYVFDVRSFERVV
;
A
#
# COMPACT_ATOMS: atom_id res chain seq x y z
N MET A 1 24.67 7.37 10.72
CA MET A 1 23.56 7.31 11.69
C MET A 1 22.92 5.94 11.60
N ALA A 2 22.83 5.22 12.72
CA ALA A 2 22.19 3.92 12.77
C ALA A 2 20.70 4.04 12.34
N PRO A 3 20.14 3.02 11.66
CA PRO A 3 18.70 2.98 11.41
C PRO A 3 17.96 3.15 12.74
N MET A 4 16.86 3.93 12.73
CA MET A 4 15.98 4.04 13.90
C MET A 4 15.50 2.64 14.25
N ALA A 5 16.08 2.04 15.28
CA ALA A 5 15.72 0.70 15.72
C ALA A 5 14.35 0.78 16.35
N TYR A 6 13.38 0.13 15.72
CA TYR A 6 12.08 -0.15 16.31
C TYR A 6 11.96 -1.65 16.52
N GLN A 7 11.18 -2.05 17.51
CA GLN A 7 10.86 -3.45 17.78
C GLN A 7 9.36 -3.66 17.52
N LEU A 8 9.04 -4.78 16.88
CA LEU A 8 7.66 -5.18 16.59
C LEU A 8 7.28 -6.36 17.47
N PHE A 9 6.00 -6.42 17.86
CA PHE A 9 5.49 -7.52 18.68
C PHE A 9 4.14 -8.01 18.16
N ASP A 10 3.92 -9.32 18.24
CA ASP A 10 2.66 -9.98 17.92
C ASP A 10 1.64 -9.82 19.05
N LYS A 11 0.44 -10.38 18.84
CA LYS A 11 -0.67 -10.35 19.81
C LYS A 11 -0.37 -11.08 21.12
N ASP A 12 0.60 -11.99 21.11
CA ASP A 12 1.04 -12.76 22.28
C ASP A 12 2.31 -12.15 22.89
N ASN A 13 2.64 -10.92 22.50
CA ASN A 13 3.78 -10.14 22.98
C ASN A 13 5.15 -10.73 22.61
N ARG A 14 5.23 -11.57 21.58
CA ARG A 14 6.50 -12.09 21.05
C ARG A 14 7.07 -11.12 20.03
N GLU A 15 8.39 -10.95 20.04
CA GLU A 15 9.07 -10.09 19.06
C GLU A 15 8.88 -10.65 17.64
N VAL A 16 8.51 -9.78 16.71
CA VAL A 16 8.32 -10.08 15.29
C VAL A 16 9.52 -9.54 14.53
N THR A 17 10.25 -10.43 13.85
CA THR A 17 11.41 -10.05 13.04
C THR A 17 10.99 -9.71 11.60
N PRO A 18 11.84 -9.01 10.82
CA PRO A 18 11.60 -8.82 9.40
C PRO A 18 11.41 -10.13 8.63
N SER A 19 12.12 -11.19 9.04
CA SER A 19 11.97 -12.53 8.49
C SER A 19 10.58 -13.11 8.77
N ASP A 20 9.99 -12.83 9.94
CA ASP A 20 8.62 -13.27 10.25
C ASP A 20 7.59 -12.57 9.35
N LEU A 21 7.76 -11.27 9.08
CA LEU A 21 6.90 -10.53 8.15
C LEU A 21 7.05 -11.02 6.70
N GLN A 22 8.26 -11.41 6.30
CA GLN A 22 8.52 -11.99 4.98
C GLN A 22 7.99 -13.42 4.86
N ASN A 23 8.08 -14.23 5.92
CA ASN A 23 7.79 -15.67 5.89
C ASN A 23 6.36 -16.04 6.31
N ARG A 24 5.62 -15.20 7.03
CA ARG A 24 4.31 -15.56 7.64
C ARG A 24 3.08 -14.96 6.98
N ALA A 25 3.07 -14.88 5.65
CA ALA A 25 1.91 -15.51 5.02
C ALA A 25 2.08 -17.02 5.28
N VAL A 26 1.44 -17.56 6.32
CA VAL A 26 1.57 -18.94 6.88
C VAL A 26 1.38 -20.10 5.85
N TRP A 27 1.31 -19.78 4.57
CA TRP A 27 0.79 -20.58 3.47
C TRP A 27 1.74 -20.63 2.28
N TYR A 28 3.00 -20.21 2.47
CA TYR A 28 4.08 -20.41 1.51
C TYR A 28 4.43 -21.91 1.41
N VAL A 29 3.49 -22.69 0.89
CA VAL A 29 3.78 -24.01 0.34
C VAL A 29 4.62 -23.74 -0.91
N HIS A 30 5.92 -24.00 -0.83
CA HIS A 30 6.84 -24.12 -1.98
C HIS A 30 6.86 -22.95 -2.99
N GLY A 31 7.38 -21.79 -2.59
CA GLY A 31 7.74 -20.74 -3.56
C GLY A 31 6.58 -19.93 -4.17
N ALA A 32 5.33 -20.17 -3.72
CA ALA A 32 4.15 -19.51 -4.27
C ALA A 32 4.06 -18.02 -3.88
N SER A 33 3.82 -17.13 -4.85
CA SER A 33 3.72 -15.68 -4.60
C SER A 33 2.50 -15.31 -3.73
N ARG A 34 2.53 -14.12 -3.11
CA ARG A 34 1.39 -13.62 -2.29
C ARG A 34 0.08 -13.57 -3.10
N GLU A 35 0.15 -13.22 -4.38
CA GLU A 35 -0.98 -13.21 -5.31
C GLU A 35 -1.54 -14.61 -5.55
N GLN A 36 -0.67 -15.62 -5.74
CA GLN A 36 -1.09 -17.02 -5.91
C GLN A 36 -1.82 -17.51 -4.67
N VAL A 37 -1.27 -17.22 -3.48
CA VAL A 37 -1.90 -17.58 -2.20
C VAL A 37 -3.25 -16.88 -2.03
N PHE A 38 -3.34 -15.59 -2.36
CA PHE A 38 -4.60 -14.84 -2.30
C PHE A 38 -5.67 -15.45 -3.21
N VAL A 39 -5.33 -15.72 -4.47
CA VAL A 39 -6.28 -16.31 -5.45
C VAL A 39 -6.69 -17.73 -5.05
N ALA A 40 -5.77 -18.55 -4.54
CA ALA A 40 -6.10 -19.89 -4.06
C ALA A 40 -7.10 -19.86 -2.89
N ARG A 41 -7.03 -18.85 -2.01
CA ARG A 41 -7.90 -18.72 -0.83
C ARG A 41 -9.22 -18.04 -1.13
N HIS A 42 -9.17 -16.94 -1.85
CA HIS A 42 -10.28 -16.00 -1.98
C HIS A 42 -10.79 -15.88 -3.42
N GLY A 43 -10.02 -16.33 -4.41
CA GLY A 43 -10.30 -16.11 -5.83
C GLY A 43 -11.66 -16.64 -6.27
N LYS A 44 -12.03 -17.85 -5.86
CA LYS A 44 -13.36 -18.42 -6.19
C LYS A 44 -14.50 -17.62 -5.57
N ALA A 45 -14.38 -17.24 -4.30
CA ALA A 45 -15.43 -16.51 -3.58
C ALA A 45 -15.59 -15.07 -4.09
N LEU A 46 -14.48 -14.44 -4.46
CA LEU A 46 -14.44 -13.05 -4.93
C LEU A 46 -14.53 -12.91 -6.45
N GLY A 47 -14.55 -14.00 -7.23
CA GLY A 47 -14.49 -13.92 -8.70
C GLY A 47 -13.19 -13.29 -9.22
N VAL A 48 -12.08 -13.56 -8.53
CA VAL A 48 -10.75 -13.00 -8.83
C VAL A 48 -9.81 -14.09 -9.33
N ALA A 49 -9.04 -13.77 -10.37
CA ALA A 49 -7.99 -14.62 -10.93
C ALA A 49 -6.66 -13.86 -11.05
N LEU A 50 -5.55 -14.59 -11.23
CA LEU A 50 -4.27 -13.97 -11.59
C LEU A 50 -4.34 -13.35 -12.97
N ASN A 51 -3.69 -12.21 -13.18
CA ASN A 51 -3.54 -11.63 -14.51
C ASN A 51 -2.49 -12.41 -15.31
N PRO A 52 -2.86 -13.12 -16.40
CA PRO A 52 -1.90 -13.91 -17.19
C PRO A 52 -0.81 -13.04 -17.84
N ALA A 53 -1.07 -11.75 -18.10
CA ALA A 53 -0.08 -10.86 -18.68
C ALA A 53 1.13 -10.62 -17.75
N LYS A 54 0.97 -10.85 -16.44
CA LYS A 54 2.04 -10.67 -15.44
C LYS A 54 3.18 -11.66 -15.61
N ALA A 55 2.97 -12.78 -16.32
CA ALA A 55 4.03 -13.72 -16.69
C ALA A 55 5.05 -13.11 -17.67
N ASN A 56 4.63 -12.14 -18.49
CA ASN A 56 5.46 -11.50 -19.51
C ASN A 56 5.85 -10.07 -19.15
N ASP A 57 5.01 -9.37 -18.36
CA ASP A 57 5.26 -8.01 -17.92
C ASP A 57 5.01 -7.88 -16.40
N PRO A 58 6.05 -7.83 -15.56
CA PRO A 58 5.88 -7.72 -14.11
C PRO A 58 5.29 -6.37 -13.67
N THR A 59 5.14 -5.42 -14.58
CA THR A 59 4.58 -4.10 -14.29
C THR A 59 3.07 -4.05 -14.48
N VAL A 60 2.42 -5.05 -15.10
CA VAL A 60 0.96 -5.07 -15.20
C VAL A 60 0.29 -5.40 -13.86
N PRO A 61 -0.98 -5.03 -13.67
CA PRO A 61 -1.73 -5.35 -12.44
C PRO A 61 -1.76 -6.84 -12.13
N ASP A 62 -1.85 -7.15 -10.84
CA ASP A 62 -1.73 -8.49 -10.28
C ASP A 62 -2.85 -9.45 -10.70
N LEU A 63 -4.07 -8.93 -10.84
CA LEU A 63 -5.31 -9.69 -10.81
C LEU A 63 -6.27 -9.28 -11.93
N LEU A 64 -7.22 -10.17 -12.20
CA LEU A 64 -8.44 -9.89 -12.95
C LEU A 64 -9.65 -10.11 -12.04
N TYR A 65 -10.59 -9.16 -12.03
CA TYR A 65 -11.84 -9.22 -11.29
C TYR A 65 -13.01 -8.95 -12.24
N GLY A 66 -13.83 -9.98 -12.50
CA GLY A 66 -14.92 -9.88 -13.48
C GLY A 66 -14.47 -9.47 -14.89
N GLY A 67 -13.23 -9.80 -15.28
CA GLY A 67 -12.61 -9.38 -16.55
C GLY A 67 -11.94 -8.00 -16.54
N HIS A 68 -12.05 -7.25 -15.45
CA HIS A 68 -11.40 -5.94 -15.28
C HIS A 68 -10.06 -6.07 -14.55
N LEU A 69 -9.17 -5.09 -14.73
CA LEU A 69 -7.86 -5.08 -14.07
C LEU A 69 -8.02 -4.85 -12.56
N ALA A 70 -7.25 -5.58 -11.77
CA ALA A 70 -7.19 -5.39 -10.34
C ALA A 70 -5.76 -5.56 -9.80
N ASP A 71 -5.49 -4.88 -8.68
CA ASP A 71 -4.21 -4.96 -7.98
C ASP A 71 -4.38 -5.44 -6.55
N LEU A 72 -3.40 -6.17 -6.03
CA LEU A 72 -3.41 -6.73 -4.69
C LEU A 72 -2.40 -6.00 -3.80
N LYS A 73 -2.92 -5.29 -2.79
CA LYS A 73 -2.12 -4.71 -1.71
C LYS A 73 -2.16 -5.62 -0.49
N CYS A 74 -1.09 -6.39 -0.30
CA CYS A 74 -0.89 -7.17 0.94
C CYS A 74 -0.23 -6.29 2.01
N GLN A 75 -0.84 -6.17 3.19
CA GLN A 75 -0.24 -5.46 4.33
C GLN A 75 -0.33 -6.32 5.59
N ASP A 76 0.84 -6.58 6.18
CA ASP A 76 1.03 -7.47 7.33
C ASP A 76 1.40 -6.71 8.62
N THR A 77 1.68 -5.42 8.49
CA THR A 77 2.08 -4.53 9.57
C THR A 77 1.22 -3.27 9.52
N PRO A 78 0.51 -2.92 10.61
CA PRO A 78 -0.24 -1.68 10.71
C PRO A 78 0.67 -0.48 10.51
N PHE A 79 0.13 0.59 9.92
CA PHE A 79 0.83 1.87 9.98
C PHE A 79 0.68 2.48 11.39
N PHE A 80 1.55 2.07 12.32
CA PHE A 80 1.49 2.45 13.74
C PHE A 80 1.47 3.96 14.00
N LEU A 81 2.03 4.74 13.09
CA LEU A 81 2.11 6.20 13.16
C LEU A 81 0.93 6.91 12.48
N ALA A 82 -0.10 6.17 12.04
CA ALA A 82 -1.28 6.70 11.36
C ALA A 82 -2.05 7.74 12.19
N GLY A 83 -1.92 7.71 13.52
CA GLY A 83 -2.53 8.71 14.40
C GLY A 83 -2.09 10.15 14.08
N HIS A 84 -0.86 10.35 13.59
CA HIS A 84 -0.39 11.66 13.12
C HIS A 84 -1.13 12.18 11.88
N TYR A 85 -1.88 11.30 11.23
CA TYR A 85 -2.67 11.54 10.02
C TYR A 85 -4.17 11.53 10.29
N GLY A 86 -4.59 11.45 11.57
CA GLY A 86 -5.99 11.38 11.96
C GLY A 86 -6.66 10.05 11.62
N VAL A 87 -5.87 8.98 11.38
CA VAL A 87 -6.37 7.63 11.10
C VAL A 87 -5.97 6.70 12.23
N GLU A 88 -6.91 5.88 12.70
CA GLU A 88 -6.64 4.89 13.74
C GLU A 88 -5.69 3.80 13.21
N PRO A 89 -4.57 3.49 13.90
CA PRO A 89 -3.58 2.52 13.42
C PRO A 89 -4.15 1.14 13.06
N THR A 90 -5.15 0.65 13.82
CA THR A 90 -5.85 -0.61 13.55
C THR A 90 -6.41 -0.70 12.13
N TYR A 91 -6.86 0.42 11.57
CA TYR A 91 -7.55 0.48 10.28
C TYR A 91 -6.73 1.20 9.21
N ALA A 92 -5.49 1.59 9.53
CA ALA A 92 -4.67 2.38 8.64
C ALA A 92 -4.00 1.51 7.58
N VAL A 93 -4.29 1.81 6.32
CA VAL A 93 -3.57 1.25 5.16
C VAL A 93 -2.93 2.37 4.36
N THR A 94 -1.77 2.07 3.77
CA THR A 94 -1.09 3.03 2.89
C THR A 94 -1.34 2.71 1.41
N PHE A 95 -1.25 3.74 0.57
CA PHE A 95 -1.29 3.58 -0.89
C PHE A 95 -0.22 4.44 -1.54
N ASN A 96 0.73 3.82 -2.23
CA ASN A 96 1.86 4.55 -2.81
C ASN A 96 1.40 5.53 -3.88
N LEU A 97 1.92 6.76 -3.85
CA LEU A 97 1.59 7.78 -4.86
C LEU A 97 2.02 7.35 -6.28
N LYS A 98 3.14 6.61 -6.40
CA LYS A 98 3.60 6.09 -7.69
C LYS A 98 2.61 5.09 -8.30
N ASP A 99 1.95 4.29 -7.46
CA ASP A 99 0.99 3.29 -7.92
C ASP A 99 -0.29 4.02 -8.38
N ALA A 100 -0.75 5.00 -7.59
CA ALA A 100 -1.85 5.89 -7.98
C ALA A 100 -1.61 6.56 -9.35
N LEU A 101 -0.41 7.09 -9.57
CA LEU A 101 -0.06 7.71 -10.86
C LEU A 101 -0.05 6.69 -12.00
N ASN A 102 0.46 5.47 -11.77
CA ASN A 102 0.52 4.43 -12.78
C ASN A 102 -0.87 3.91 -13.15
N TYR A 103 -1.76 3.71 -12.18
CA TYR A 103 -3.11 3.20 -12.43
C TYR A 103 -3.94 4.20 -13.22
N GLY A 104 -3.69 5.49 -13.01
CA GLY A 104 -4.24 6.55 -13.83
C GLY A 104 -3.85 6.49 -15.32
N ARG A 105 -2.78 5.77 -15.66
CA ARG A 105 -2.33 5.59 -17.05
C ARG A 105 -2.86 4.30 -17.68
N TRP A 106 -3.15 3.27 -16.90
CA TRP A 106 -3.62 1.98 -17.41
C TRP A 106 -5.12 1.94 -17.67
N GLY A 107 -5.91 2.66 -16.88
CA GLY A 107 -7.35 2.71 -17.10
C GLY A 107 -7.68 3.57 -18.33
N GLN A 108 -8.42 3.02 -19.30
CA GLN A 108 -9.00 3.86 -20.35
C GLN A 108 -9.99 4.90 -19.78
N ASN A 109 -10.49 4.72 -18.55
CA ASN A 109 -11.40 5.67 -17.87
C ASN A 109 -11.34 5.68 -16.32
N HIS A 110 -10.29 5.15 -15.65
CA HIS A 110 -10.22 4.94 -14.19
C HIS A 110 -11.31 4.05 -13.54
N GLN A 111 -12.43 3.79 -14.24
CA GLN A 111 -13.61 3.09 -13.72
C GLN A 111 -13.46 1.57 -13.71
N ASP A 112 -12.56 1.02 -14.53
CA ASP A 112 -12.36 -0.42 -14.72
C ASP A 112 -11.17 -0.98 -13.91
N PHE A 113 -10.79 -0.31 -12.83
CA PHE A 113 -9.68 -0.75 -12.00
C PHE A 113 -10.12 -0.97 -10.55
N SER A 114 -9.85 -2.15 -10.01
CA SER A 114 -10.13 -2.49 -8.62
C SER A 114 -8.85 -2.65 -7.81
N ILE A 115 -8.91 -2.32 -6.53
CA ILE A 115 -7.81 -2.54 -5.60
C ILE A 115 -8.34 -3.41 -4.46
N PHE A 116 -7.65 -4.52 -4.22
CA PHE A 116 -7.89 -5.38 -3.07
C PHE A 116 -6.82 -5.13 -2.02
N TYR A 117 -7.24 -4.83 -0.80
CA TYR A 117 -6.38 -4.81 0.37
C TYR A 117 -6.55 -6.13 1.11
N TRP A 118 -5.51 -6.95 1.12
CA TRP A 118 -5.44 -8.14 1.98
C TRP A 118 -4.64 -7.79 3.23
N VAL A 119 -5.35 -7.55 4.32
CA VAL A 119 -4.79 -7.14 5.60
C VAL A 119 -4.72 -8.35 6.52
N ASP A 120 -3.57 -8.53 7.16
CA ASP A 120 -3.35 -9.53 8.19
C ASP A 120 -2.30 -9.02 9.20
N TRP A 121 -2.72 -8.31 10.25
CA TRP A 121 -1.80 -7.70 11.21
C TRP A 121 -1.05 -8.74 12.06
N VAL A 122 0.16 -9.09 11.59
CA VAL A 122 1.09 -9.98 12.28
C VAL A 122 1.71 -9.27 13.48
N ALA A 123 2.18 -8.04 13.27
CA ALA A 123 2.63 -7.17 14.34
C ALA A 123 1.48 -6.27 14.78
N VAL A 124 1.18 -6.24 16.08
CA VAL A 124 0.12 -5.38 16.64
C VAL A 124 0.65 -4.34 17.62
N ARG A 125 1.96 -4.36 17.90
CA ARG A 125 2.62 -3.36 18.74
C ARG A 125 4.00 -3.02 18.20
N MET A 126 4.35 -1.73 18.22
CA MET A 126 5.67 -1.21 17.87
C MET A 126 6.24 -0.40 19.03
N VAL A 127 7.49 -0.63 19.39
CA VAL A 127 8.26 0.21 20.32
C VAL A 127 9.31 0.97 19.54
N MET A 128 9.29 2.30 19.63
CA MET A 128 10.25 3.18 18.96
C MET A 128 10.60 4.34 19.89
N ASN A 129 11.89 4.53 20.17
CA ASN A 129 12.41 5.58 21.05
C ASN A 129 11.73 5.59 22.44
N GLY A 130 11.52 4.41 23.04
CA GLY A 130 10.86 4.24 24.34
C GLY A 130 9.34 4.46 24.34
N LYS A 131 8.74 4.83 23.20
CA LYS A 131 7.29 4.97 23.05
C LYS A 131 6.69 3.70 22.46
N SER A 132 5.54 3.27 23.00
CA SER A 132 4.78 2.13 22.50
C SER A 132 3.59 2.62 21.68
N TYR A 133 3.41 2.02 20.51
CA TYR A 133 2.28 2.21 19.60
C TYR A 133 1.59 0.87 19.42
N ALA A 134 0.27 0.85 19.39
CA ALA A 134 -0.51 -0.37 19.29
C ALA A 134 -1.63 -0.24 18.26
N ALA A 135 -1.99 -1.38 17.69
CA ALA A 135 -3.16 -1.60 16.85
C ALA A 135 -3.87 -2.84 17.40
N GLN A 136 -5.17 -2.98 17.14
CA GLN A 136 -5.84 -4.25 17.38
C GLN A 136 -5.51 -5.23 16.24
N PRO A 137 -5.50 -6.55 16.50
CA PRO A 137 -5.46 -7.54 15.42
C PRO A 137 -6.58 -7.28 14.40
N LEU A 138 -6.24 -7.30 13.12
CA LEU A 138 -7.20 -7.18 12.02
C LEU A 138 -6.76 -8.11 10.90
N THR A 139 -7.71 -8.92 10.44
CA THR A 139 -7.54 -9.77 9.25
C THR A 139 -8.79 -9.66 8.40
N GLY A 140 -8.62 -9.56 7.09
CA GLY A 140 -9.73 -9.52 6.14
C GLY A 140 -9.30 -9.07 4.75
N VAL A 141 -10.29 -9.00 3.86
CA VAL A 141 -10.10 -8.46 2.51
C VAL A 141 -11.04 -7.29 2.31
N TRP A 142 -10.50 -6.17 1.85
CA TRP A 142 -11.25 -4.98 1.49
C TRP A 142 -11.09 -4.68 0.01
N HIS A 143 -12.17 -4.23 -0.60
CA HIS A 143 -12.25 -3.85 -2.00
C HIS A 143 -12.58 -2.36 -2.13
N VAL A 144 -11.93 -1.70 -3.08
CA VAL A 144 -12.25 -0.34 -3.49
C VAL A 144 -12.00 -0.18 -4.99
N ARG A 145 -12.92 0.50 -5.69
CA ARG A 145 -12.69 0.93 -7.07
C ARG A 145 -11.66 2.05 -7.10
N PHE A 146 -10.73 2.02 -8.04
CA PHE A 146 -9.69 3.04 -8.15
C PHE A 146 -10.26 4.45 -8.32
N ALA A 147 -11.34 4.62 -9.11
CA ALA A 147 -12.03 5.90 -9.22
C ALA A 147 -12.43 6.49 -7.85
N ARG A 148 -12.96 5.65 -6.94
CA ARG A 148 -13.31 6.07 -5.58
C ARG A 148 -12.07 6.42 -4.76
N LEU A 149 -11.00 5.65 -4.90
CA LEU A 149 -9.74 5.91 -4.23
C LEU A 149 -9.10 7.22 -4.73
N ASP A 150 -9.18 7.52 -6.04
CA ASP A 150 -8.72 8.77 -6.66
C ASP A 150 -9.52 10.01 -6.20
N GLU A 151 -10.81 9.86 -5.93
CA GLU A 151 -11.59 10.91 -5.27
C GLU A 151 -11.08 11.14 -3.84
N MET A 152 -10.98 10.06 -3.08
CA MET A 152 -10.63 10.13 -1.66
C MET A 152 -9.24 10.70 -1.43
N ARG A 153 -8.24 10.34 -2.25
CA ARG A 153 -6.84 10.77 -2.04
C ARG A 153 -6.67 12.28 -1.97
N ARG A 154 -7.56 13.05 -2.62
CA ARG A 154 -7.48 14.53 -2.69
C ARG A 154 -7.57 15.19 -1.33
N THR A 155 -8.24 14.56 -0.36
CA THR A 155 -8.35 15.06 1.02
C THR A 155 -7.48 14.27 2.01
N ARG A 156 -6.85 13.17 1.58
CA ARG A 156 -6.01 12.36 2.47
C ARG A 156 -4.60 12.92 2.58
N PRO A 157 -3.98 12.87 3.76
CA PRO A 157 -2.64 13.38 3.93
C PRO A 157 -1.61 12.50 3.21
N ILE A 158 -0.49 13.13 2.83
CA ILE A 158 0.65 12.44 2.21
C ILE A 158 1.65 12.10 3.32
N HIS A 159 1.85 10.81 3.54
CA HIS A 159 2.94 10.28 4.35
C HIS A 159 4.21 10.17 3.50
N TRP A 160 5.32 10.68 4.02
CA TRP A 160 6.63 10.55 3.41
C TRP A 160 7.46 9.57 4.23
N TYR A 161 7.92 8.48 3.60
CA TYR A 161 8.65 7.42 4.29
C TYR A 161 9.99 7.90 4.87
N ASN A 162 10.61 8.90 4.23
CA ASN A 162 11.79 9.55 4.75
C ASN A 162 11.83 11.03 4.37
N GLN A 163 11.59 11.90 5.35
CA GLN A 163 11.60 13.35 5.12
C GLN A 163 12.98 13.88 4.71
N ARG A 164 14.06 13.28 5.21
CA ARG A 164 15.45 13.72 4.95
C ARG A 164 15.94 13.33 3.56
N HIS A 165 15.31 12.32 2.95
CA HIS A 165 15.64 11.84 1.61
C HIS A 165 14.59 12.20 0.57
N ARG A 166 13.74 13.20 0.84
CA ARG A 166 12.92 13.80 -0.21
C ARG A 166 13.85 14.45 -1.22
N GLN A 167 13.66 14.11 -2.49
CA GLN A 167 14.43 14.68 -3.58
C GLN A 167 13.49 15.42 -4.52
N PRO A 168 13.93 16.53 -5.12
CA PRO A 168 13.18 17.17 -6.18
C PRO A 168 13.10 16.23 -7.39
N GLU A 169 11.97 16.25 -8.09
CA GLU A 169 11.84 15.66 -9.42
C GLU A 169 12.64 16.51 -10.40
N THR A 170 13.56 15.91 -11.14
CA THR A 170 14.47 16.62 -12.05
C THR A 170 14.03 16.55 -13.50
N ASP A 171 13.20 15.57 -13.88
CA ASP A 171 12.64 15.48 -15.24
C ASP A 171 11.51 16.51 -15.42
N PRO A 172 11.67 17.53 -16.30
CA PRO A 172 10.66 18.57 -16.52
C PRO A 172 9.31 18.03 -17.01
N ARG A 173 9.31 16.90 -17.73
CA ARG A 173 8.06 16.23 -18.14
C ARG A 173 7.35 15.67 -16.93
N MET A 174 8.08 14.96 -16.07
CA MET A 174 7.52 14.40 -14.85
C MET A 174 7.09 15.48 -13.86
N GLN A 175 7.83 16.58 -13.73
CA GLN A 175 7.40 17.74 -12.93
C GLN A 175 6.00 18.23 -13.36
N ARG A 176 5.77 18.41 -14.66
CA ARG A 176 4.45 18.83 -15.18
C ARG A 176 3.35 17.82 -14.87
N ILE A 177 3.63 16.53 -15.08
CA ILE A 177 2.69 15.44 -14.79
C ILE A 177 2.34 15.42 -13.29
N LEU A 178 3.34 15.51 -12.41
CA LEU A 178 3.15 15.46 -10.96
C LEU A 178 2.40 16.70 -10.44
N LYS A 179 2.71 17.90 -10.94
CA LYS A 179 1.97 19.13 -10.60
C LYS A 179 0.48 19.02 -10.91
N GLN A 180 0.12 18.40 -12.03
CA GLN A 180 -1.28 18.19 -12.41
C GLN A 180 -1.93 17.06 -11.62
N PHE A 181 -1.22 15.95 -11.42
CA PHE A 181 -1.73 14.76 -10.75
C PHE A 181 -1.96 14.99 -9.25
N GLU A 182 -1.00 15.61 -8.57
CA GLU A 182 -1.03 15.86 -7.13
C GLU A 182 -0.36 17.22 -6.82
N PRO A 183 -1.12 18.33 -6.88
CA PRO A 183 -0.60 19.68 -6.68
C PRO A 183 0.12 19.89 -5.34
N ARG A 184 -0.22 19.10 -4.31
CA ARG A 184 0.42 19.16 -2.99
C ARG A 184 1.88 18.68 -2.97
N LEU A 185 2.38 18.15 -4.09
CA LEU A 185 3.80 17.86 -4.30
C LEU A 185 4.63 19.11 -4.65
N ALA A 186 3.97 20.21 -5.00
CA ALA A 186 4.65 21.45 -5.37
C ALA A 186 4.88 22.36 -4.15
N GLU A 187 6.06 22.93 -4.06
CA GLU A 187 6.46 23.92 -3.05
C GLU A 187 7.23 25.04 -3.74
N GLY A 188 6.52 26.14 -4.06
CA GLY A 188 7.03 27.17 -4.97
C GLY A 188 7.32 26.59 -6.36
N ASP A 189 8.54 26.78 -6.86
CA ASP A 189 8.96 26.26 -8.16
C ASP A 189 9.34 24.77 -8.12
N MET A 190 9.59 24.23 -6.93
CA MET A 190 10.04 22.85 -6.73
C MET A 190 8.86 21.86 -6.77
N VAL A 191 9.12 20.67 -7.31
CA VAL A 191 8.21 19.51 -7.26
C VAL A 191 8.93 18.36 -6.60
N TRP A 192 8.33 17.77 -5.58
CA TRP A 192 8.90 16.62 -4.91
C TRP A 192 8.70 15.32 -5.70
N ALA A 193 9.76 14.53 -5.84
CA ALA A 193 9.70 13.22 -6.48
C ALA A 193 8.90 12.23 -5.63
N ILE A 194 8.08 11.41 -6.28
CA ILE A 194 7.31 10.33 -5.63
C ILE A 194 8.05 8.99 -5.64
N ARG A 195 9.24 8.96 -6.23
CA ARG A 195 10.17 7.81 -6.26
C ARG A 195 11.41 8.17 -5.47
N GLY A 196 11.84 7.27 -4.58
CA GLY A 196 13.06 7.39 -3.81
C GLY A 196 14.23 6.64 -4.47
N VAL A 197 15.30 6.48 -3.70
CA VAL A 197 16.49 5.70 -4.10
C VAL A 197 16.08 4.28 -4.54
N ARG A 198 16.65 3.81 -5.67
CA ARG A 198 16.29 2.52 -6.32
C ARG A 198 14.81 2.41 -6.75
N SER A 199 14.15 3.53 -7.04
CA SER A 199 12.77 3.56 -7.58
C SER A 199 11.68 3.07 -6.62
N ASN A 200 11.99 2.95 -5.32
CA ASN A 200 11.00 2.68 -4.28
C ASN A 200 10.01 3.84 -4.15
N ALA A 201 8.82 3.60 -3.60
CA ALA A 201 7.90 4.70 -3.31
C ALA A 201 8.54 5.63 -2.27
N ALA A 202 8.49 6.95 -2.50
CA ALA A 202 8.96 7.94 -1.53
C ALA A 202 7.84 8.36 -0.55
N CYS A 203 6.58 8.20 -0.99
CA CYS A 203 5.41 8.64 -0.26
C CYS A 203 4.15 7.85 -0.61
N SER A 204 3.18 7.94 0.31
CA SER A 204 1.90 7.26 0.25
C SER A 204 0.78 8.13 0.78
N TYR A 205 -0.44 7.90 0.31
CA TYR A 205 -1.65 8.32 1.00
C TYR A 205 -1.90 7.39 2.18
N VAL A 206 -2.52 7.94 3.23
CA VAL A 206 -3.00 7.17 4.39
C VAL A 206 -4.52 7.10 4.32
N PHE A 207 -5.06 5.89 4.31
CA PHE A 207 -6.49 5.62 4.26
C PHE A 207 -6.95 4.87 5.51
N ASP A 208 -8.22 5.07 5.84
CA ASP A 208 -8.95 4.23 6.79
C ASP A 208 -9.66 3.12 6.01
N VAL A 209 -9.24 1.87 6.20
CA VAL A 209 -9.74 0.72 5.45
C VAL A 209 -11.24 0.47 5.67
N ARG A 210 -11.83 1.00 6.77
CA ARG A 210 -13.29 0.92 7.01
C ARG A 210 -14.10 1.73 6.00
N SER A 211 -13.46 2.63 5.26
CA SER A 211 -14.10 3.37 4.17
C SER A 211 -14.16 2.57 2.86
N PHE A 212 -13.59 1.37 2.84
CA PHE A 212 -13.64 0.41 1.73
C PHE A 212 -14.68 -0.67 2.01
N GLU A 213 -15.11 -1.38 0.97
CA GLU A 213 -16.04 -2.50 1.13
C GLU A 213 -15.30 -3.72 1.69
N ARG A 214 -15.74 -4.24 2.83
CA ARG A 214 -15.19 -5.50 3.35
C ARG A 214 -15.84 -6.66 2.61
N VAL A 215 -15.03 -7.50 1.97
CA VAL A 215 -15.48 -8.64 1.15
C VAL A 215 -15.09 -10.01 1.72
N VAL A 216 -14.20 -10.04 2.73
CA VAL A 216 -13.85 -11.20 3.56
C VAL A 216 -13.55 -10.77 5.00
#